data_AF-A0A7X9E4A5-F1
#
_entry.id   AF-A0A7X9E4A5-F1
#
_cell.length_a   1.000
_cell.length_b   1.000
_cell.length_c   1.000
_cell.angle_alpha   90.00
_cell.angle_beta   90.00
_cell.angle_gamma   90.00
#
_symmetry.space_group_name_H-M   'P 1'
#
loop_
_entity.id
_entity.type
_entity.pdbx_description
1 polymer ?
#
loop_
_entity_poly.entity_id
_entity_poly.type
_entity_poly.pdbx_seq_one_letter_code
_entity_poly.pdbx_strand_id
1 'polypeptide(L)'
;MYVNSNDTGTSSGSNSSTTLNDTTKNWATDIFQNKAVIITGGTGAGQIRKISSNTSNQLTVSMDWTTIPDDTSTYRIVDEAYRALYNQGFACREGA
;
A
#
# COMPACT_ATOMS: atom_id res chain seq x y z
N MET A 1 18.79 -7.83 1.98
CA MET A 1 18.51 -6.43 1.57
C MET A 1 17.04 -6.14 1.86
N TYR A 2 16.69 -5.65 3.06
CA TYR A 2 15.29 -5.52 3.49
C TYR A 2 14.57 -4.34 2.84
N VAL A 3 13.31 -4.54 2.46
CA VAL A 3 12.38 -3.44 2.14
C VAL A 3 12.11 -2.63 3.40
N ASN A 4 12.36 -1.32 3.34
CA ASN A 4 11.97 -0.43 4.42
C ASN A 4 10.46 -0.17 4.33
N SER A 5 9.72 -0.66 5.32
CA SER A 5 8.34 -0.23 5.54
C SER A 5 8.39 1.18 6.10
N ASN A 6 7.63 2.09 5.50
CA ASN A 6 7.45 3.43 6.05
C ASN A 6 6.35 3.43 7.10
N ASP A 7 5.25 2.75 6.82
CA ASP A 7 4.13 2.60 7.75
C ASP A 7 3.28 1.37 7.40
N THR A 8 2.45 0.93 8.34
CA THR A 8 1.44 -0.12 8.18
C THR A 8 0.16 0.29 8.91
N GLY A 9 -0.99 -0.15 8.43
CA GLY A 9 -2.26 0.15 9.07
C GLY A 9 -3.40 -0.71 8.57
N THR A 10 -4.60 -0.38 9.04
CA THR A 10 -5.85 -0.96 8.58
C THR A 10 -6.71 0.17 8.07
N SER A 11 -7.15 0.06 6.82
CA SER A 11 -8.11 0.99 6.24
C SER A 11 -9.33 1.06 7.14
N SER A 12 -9.86 2.25 7.40
CA SER A 12 -10.98 2.47 8.32
C SER A 12 -12.02 3.46 7.77
N GLY A 13 -11.87 3.88 6.50
CA GLY A 13 -12.75 4.84 5.86
C GLY A 13 -13.32 4.34 4.53
N SER A 14 -14.24 5.12 3.97
CA SER A 14 -14.85 4.83 2.66
C SER A 14 -13.85 5.06 1.53
N ASN A 15 -13.33 3.98 0.97
CA ASN A 15 -12.38 4.01 -0.13
C ASN A 15 -13.08 4.20 -1.48
N SER A 16 -12.42 4.86 -2.41
CA SER A 16 -12.84 4.99 -3.81
C SER A 16 -11.91 4.18 -4.71
N SER A 17 -12.13 4.19 -6.04
CA SER A 17 -11.23 3.50 -6.96
C SER A 17 -9.79 4.00 -6.87
N THR A 18 -9.55 5.24 -6.46
CA THR A 18 -8.21 5.85 -6.38
C THR A 18 -7.78 6.27 -4.98
N THR A 19 -8.56 5.95 -3.93
CA THR A 19 -8.25 6.40 -2.57
C THR A 19 -8.26 5.25 -1.57
N LEU A 20 -7.40 5.36 -0.55
CA LEU A 20 -7.42 4.53 0.64
C LEU A 20 -7.42 5.45 1.87
N ASN A 21 -8.36 5.25 2.77
CA ASN A 21 -8.58 6.08 3.95
C ASN A 21 -8.30 5.30 5.22
N ASP A 22 -7.51 5.89 6.10
CA ASP A 22 -7.23 5.38 7.43
C ASP A 22 -7.36 6.54 8.43
N THR A 23 -8.56 6.68 9.00
CA THR A 23 -8.91 7.73 9.96
C THR A 23 -8.15 7.65 11.28
N THR A 24 -7.41 6.56 11.52
CA THR A 24 -6.56 6.40 12.71
C THR A 24 -5.19 7.06 12.55
N LYS A 25 -4.84 7.48 11.32
CA LYS A 25 -3.53 8.03 10.97
C LYS A 25 -3.51 9.56 11.01
N ASN A 26 -2.31 10.07 11.22
CA ASN A 26 -2.01 11.50 11.19
C ASN A 26 -0.64 11.75 10.54
N TRP A 27 -0.57 11.47 9.24
CA TRP A 27 0.62 11.64 8.43
C TRP A 27 0.90 13.12 8.11
N ALA A 28 2.14 13.41 7.75
CA ALA A 28 2.45 14.66 7.07
C ALA A 28 1.95 14.58 5.61
N THR A 29 1.39 15.67 5.10
CA THR A 29 0.94 15.77 3.70
C THR A 29 2.08 15.45 2.74
N ASP A 30 1.80 14.62 1.74
CA ASP A 30 2.69 14.20 0.65
C ASP A 30 4.00 13.51 1.05
N ILE A 31 4.16 13.10 2.31
CA ILE A 31 5.35 12.36 2.78
C ILE A 31 5.53 11.00 2.10
N PHE A 32 4.45 10.43 1.54
CA PHE A 32 4.46 9.15 0.84
C PHE A 32 4.31 9.30 -0.68
N GLN A 33 4.45 10.50 -1.22
CA GLN A 33 4.49 10.70 -2.66
C GLN A 33 5.59 9.84 -3.30
N ASN A 34 5.27 9.22 -4.45
CA ASN A 34 6.12 8.29 -5.19
C ASN A 34 6.42 6.95 -4.50
N LYS A 35 5.95 6.72 -3.27
CA LYS A 35 6.04 5.44 -2.59
C LYS A 35 4.95 4.48 -3.08
N ALA A 36 4.92 3.26 -2.53
CA ALA A 36 3.90 2.28 -2.86
C ALA A 36 3.13 1.80 -1.64
N VAL A 37 1.84 1.56 -1.84
CA VAL A 37 0.95 0.91 -0.88
C VAL A 37 0.64 -0.51 -1.37
N ILE A 38 0.70 -1.46 -0.43
CA ILE A 38 0.44 -2.88 -0.65
C ILE A 38 -0.71 -3.26 0.27
N ILE A 39 -1.77 -3.85 -0.28
CA ILE A 39 -2.83 -4.42 0.55
C ILE A 39 -2.40 -5.82 0.97
N THR A 40 -2.18 -6.02 2.27
CA THR A 40 -1.64 -7.25 2.84
C THR A 40 -2.71 -8.24 3.29
N GLY A 41 -3.96 -7.81 3.45
CA GLY A 41 -5.06 -8.67 3.89
C GLY A 41 -6.42 -7.97 3.76
N GLY A 42 -7.50 -8.75 3.86
CA GLY A 42 -8.87 -8.27 3.64
C GLY A 42 -9.23 -8.11 2.16
N THR A 43 -10.19 -7.24 1.86
CA THR A 43 -10.67 -7.01 0.50
C THR A 43 -9.59 -6.34 -0.36
N GLY A 44 -9.31 -6.93 -1.53
CA GLY A 44 -8.30 -6.40 -2.44
C GLY A 44 -6.85 -6.72 -2.05
N ALA A 45 -6.63 -7.67 -1.13
CA ALA A 45 -5.30 -8.18 -0.77
C ALA A 45 -4.49 -8.64 -2.00
N GLY A 46 -3.19 -8.39 -1.97
CA GLY A 46 -2.26 -8.67 -3.08
C GLY A 46 -2.15 -7.54 -4.10
N GLN A 47 -3.00 -6.52 -4.04
CA GLN A 47 -2.85 -5.34 -4.89
C GLN A 47 -1.74 -4.43 -4.40
N ILE A 48 -1.00 -3.88 -5.35
CA ILE A 48 0.04 -2.88 -5.13
C ILE A 48 -0.27 -1.68 -6.00
N ARG A 49 -0.18 -0.49 -5.42
CA ARG A 49 -0.39 0.77 -6.14
C ARG A 49 0.64 1.81 -5.72
N LYS A 50 1.03 2.66 -6.68
CA LYS A 50 1.89 3.81 -6.42
C LYS A 50 1.04 4.93 -5.83
N ILE A 51 1.56 5.58 -4.79
CA ILE A 51 0.93 6.72 -4.12
C ILE A 51 1.31 7.98 -4.89
N SER A 52 0.31 8.71 -5.38
CA SER A 52 0.47 9.99 -6.06
C SER A 52 0.58 11.14 -5.07
N SER A 53 -0.21 11.09 -4.00
CA SER A 53 -0.24 12.09 -2.93
C SER A 53 -0.87 11.48 -1.68
N ASN A 54 -0.68 12.14 -0.54
CA ASN A 54 -1.38 11.77 0.69
C ASN A 54 -1.73 13.00 1.52
N THR A 55 -2.86 12.95 2.21
CA THR A 55 -3.19 13.87 3.29
C THR A 55 -2.77 13.25 4.64
N SER A 56 -3.28 13.77 5.75
CA SER A 56 -3.02 13.21 7.08
C SER A 56 -3.60 11.81 7.28
N ASN A 57 -4.63 11.42 6.53
CA ASN A 57 -5.37 10.16 6.73
C ASN A 57 -5.87 9.51 5.44
N GLN A 58 -5.49 10.04 4.27
CA GLN A 58 -5.89 9.50 2.98
C GLN A 58 -4.68 9.35 2.07
N LEU A 59 -4.56 8.20 1.42
CA LEU A 59 -3.64 7.96 0.32
C LEU A 59 -4.41 8.08 -0.99
N THR A 60 -3.87 8.84 -1.94
CA THR A 60 -4.33 8.86 -3.34
C THR A 60 -3.36 8.05 -4.17
N VAL A 61 -3.88 7.06 -4.91
CA VAL A 61 -3.07 6.20 -5.78
C VAL A 61 -3.14 6.64 -7.23
N SER A 62 -2.08 6.37 -7.99
CA SER A 62 -1.97 6.77 -9.40
C SER A 62 -2.76 5.89 -10.37
N MET A 63 -3.20 4.71 -9.93
CA MET A 63 -3.95 3.75 -10.74
C MET A 63 -5.07 3.16 -9.91
N ASP A 64 -6.24 3.02 -10.53
CA ASP A 64 -7.43 2.52 -9.89
C ASP A 64 -7.23 1.12 -9.28
N TRP A 65 -7.82 0.90 -8.11
CA TRP A 65 -7.98 -0.40 -7.50
C TRP A 65 -8.85 -1.28 -8.40
N THR A 66 -8.39 -2.49 -8.68
CA THR A 66 -9.19 -3.51 -9.37
C THR A 66 -10.31 -4.00 -8.44
N THR A 67 -9.98 -4.14 -7.16
CA THR A 67 -10.94 -4.40 -6.10
C THR A 67 -10.75 -3.32 -5.05
N ILE A 68 -11.76 -2.49 -4.84
CA ILE A 68 -11.69 -1.39 -3.87
C ILE A 68 -11.52 -1.99 -2.46
N PRO A 69 -10.44 -1.67 -1.73
CA PRO A 69 -10.26 -2.14 -0.36
C PRO A 69 -11.38 -1.62 0.54
N ASP A 70 -11.75 -2.39 1.56
CA ASP A 70 -12.76 -2.01 2.55
C ASP A 70 -12.13 -1.51 3.88
N ASP A 71 -12.97 -1.26 4.88
CA ASP A 71 -12.59 -0.86 6.24
C ASP A 71 -12.03 -1.99 7.12
N THR A 72 -11.80 -3.17 6.53
CA THR A 72 -11.11 -4.30 7.18
C THR A 72 -9.77 -4.62 6.51
N SER A 73 -9.44 -3.89 5.45
CA SER A 73 -8.28 -4.17 4.61
C SER A 73 -6.99 -3.66 5.25
N THR A 74 -6.03 -4.57 5.47
CA THR A 74 -4.72 -4.22 6.04
C THR A 74 -3.77 -3.82 4.93
N TYR A 75 -2.90 -2.83 5.19
CA TYR A 75 -1.96 -2.33 4.20
C TYR A 75 -0.58 -2.02 4.77
N ARG A 76 0.39 -1.94 3.87
CA ARG A 76 1.78 -1.58 4.14
C ARG A 76 2.28 -0.58 3.11
N ILE A 77 2.91 0.50 3.58
CA ILE A 77 3.57 1.51 2.77
C ILE A 77 5.07 1.20 2.70
N VAL A 78 5.62 1.15 1.50
CA VAL A 78 7.04 0.85 1.23
C VAL A 78 7.63 1.87 0.26
N ASP A 79 8.94 2.12 0.35
CA ASP A 79 9.61 3.05 -0.57
C ASP A 79 9.53 2.60 -2.04
N GLU A 80 9.67 1.29 -2.30
CA GLU A 80 9.67 0.74 -3.66
C GLU A 80 8.82 -0.55 -3.75
N ALA A 81 7.79 -0.52 -4.60
CA ALA A 81 6.93 -1.67 -4.91
C ALA A 81 7.71 -2.87 -5.45
N TYR A 82 8.68 -2.63 -6.34
CA TYR A 82 9.45 -3.69 -6.98
C TYR A 82 10.27 -4.52 -5.98
N ARG A 83 10.85 -3.87 -4.96
CA ARG A 83 11.56 -4.58 -3.88
C ARG A 83 10.61 -5.36 -2.99
N ALA A 84 9.37 -4.91 -2.81
CA ALA A 84 8.38 -5.65 -2.01
C ALA A 84 7.87 -6.90 -2.73
N LEU A 85 7.75 -6.86 -4.06
CA LEU A 85 7.44 -8.05 -4.88
C LEU A 85 8.62 -9.03 -4.95
N TYR A 86 9.85 -8.53 -5.03
CA TYR A 86 11.05 -9.36 -5.15
C TYR A 86 11.53 -9.97 -3.80
N ASN A 87 11.27 -9.30 -2.68
CA ASN A 87 11.72 -9.75 -1.34
C ASN A 87 10.71 -10.69 -0.63
N GLN A 88 9.64 -11.13 -1.33
CA GLN A 88 8.63 -12.09 -0.83
C GLN A 88 8.85 -13.53 -1.34
N GLY A 89 10.08 -13.93 -1.69
CA GLY A 89 10.38 -15.35 -1.94
C GLY A 89 9.75 -15.96 -3.21
N PHE A 90 9.35 -15.15 -4.19
CA PHE A 90 9.11 -15.61 -5.57
C PHE A 90 10.37 -15.53 -6.44
N ALA A 91 11.56 -15.57 -5.84
CA ALA A 91 12.70 -16.10 -6.56
C ALA A 91 12.36 -17.58 -6.79
N CYS A 92 12.09 -17.93 -8.04
CA CYS A 92 12.17 -19.31 -8.50
C CYS A 92 13.32 -20.01 -7.76
N ARG A 93 13.08 -21.23 -7.31
CA ARG A 93 14.14 -22.16 -6.95
C ARG A 93 15.07 -22.28 -8.17
N GLU A 94 16.04 -21.39 -8.27
CA GLU A 94 17.22 -21.59 -9.11
C GLU A 94 18.06 -22.56 -8.29
N GLY A 95 17.91 -23.84 -8.64
CA GLY A 95 18.81 -24.85 -8.14
C GLY A 95 20.24 -24.51 -8.55
N ALA A 96 21.11 -24.50 -7.56
CA ALA A 96 22.48 -24.99 -7.65
C ALA A 96 22.82 -25.58 -6.28
#